data_AF-A0A656ASW7-F1
#
_entry.id   AF-A0A656ASW7-F1
#
_cell.length_a   1.000
_cell.length_b   1.000
_cell.length_c   1.000
_cell.angle_alpha   90.00
_cell.angle_beta   90.00
_cell.angle_gamma   90.00
#
_symmetry.space_group_name_H-M   'P 1'
#
loop_
_entity.id
_entity.type
_entity.pdbx_description
1 polymer ?
#
loop_
_entity_poly.entity_id
_entity_poly.type
_entity_poly.pdbx_seq_one_letter_code
_entity_poly.pdbx_strand_id
1 'polypeptide(L)'
;MLHVVDASDERFRENIQAVETVLQEIDAHEVPTLLVMNKIDNLEEQSPRIERDDEGVPRVVWISAMQGAGTELLFEALSERLASQVVEHHLRIPPRHQGRIRSTFFQMNCIQQEEYDPEGNLLITVRMQQVDWARLEKREQADLCDFIVT
;
A
#
# COMPACT_ATOMS: atom_id res chain seq x y z
N MET A 1 -2.94 3.27 -3.66
CA MET A 1 -3.53 4.07 -4.75
C MET A 1 -3.75 5.49 -4.25
N LEU A 2 -3.57 6.49 -5.10
CA LEU A 2 -3.98 7.87 -4.82
C LEU A 2 -5.27 8.14 -5.58
N HIS A 3 -6.35 8.45 -4.87
CA HIS A 3 -7.62 8.81 -5.49
C HIS A 3 -7.79 10.32 -5.40
N VAL A 4 -7.55 11.03 -6.50
CA VAL A 4 -7.64 12.49 -6.54
C VAL A 4 -9.04 12.91 -7.01
N VAL A 5 -9.71 13.74 -6.21
CA VAL A 5 -11.07 14.21 -6.45
C VAL A 5 -11.10 15.73 -6.39
N ASP A 6 -11.90 16.36 -7.25
CA ASP A 6 -12.16 17.79 -7.19
C ASP A 6 -13.12 18.10 -6.03
N ALA A 7 -12.64 18.79 -5.00
CA ALA A 7 -13.42 19.15 -3.83
C ALA A 7 -14.50 20.21 -4.11
N SER A 8 -14.36 20.96 -5.21
CA SER A 8 -15.31 21.99 -5.61
C SER A 8 -16.44 21.48 -6.50
N ASP A 9 -16.35 20.23 -6.97
CA ASP A 9 -17.43 19.59 -7.73
C ASP A 9 -18.54 19.13 -6.78
N GLU A 10 -19.76 19.62 -6.93
CA GLU A 10 -20.92 19.19 -6.12
C GLU A 10 -21.16 17.67 -6.16
N ARG A 11 -20.71 17.00 -7.22
CA ARG A 11 -20.84 15.55 -7.41
C ARG A 11 -19.64 14.75 -6.90
N PHE A 12 -18.71 15.36 -6.19
CA PHE A 12 -17.51 14.67 -5.69
C PHE A 12 -17.86 13.40 -4.90
N ARG A 13 -18.97 13.41 -4.15
CA ARG A 13 -19.45 12.24 -3.39
C ARG A 13 -19.85 11.07 -4.29
N GLU A 14 -20.53 11.36 -5.40
CA GLU A 14 -20.93 10.35 -6.38
C GLU A 14 -19.70 9.76 -7.07
N ASN A 15 -18.72 10.61 -7.41
CA ASN A 15 -17.46 10.17 -8.01
C ASN A 15 -16.66 9.26 -7.08
N ILE A 16 -16.62 9.57 -5.78
CA ILE A 16 -15.99 8.71 -4.78
C ILE A 16 -16.67 7.34 -4.74
N GLN A 17 -17.99 7.30 -4.61
CA GLN A 17 -18.75 6.05 -4.54
C GLN A 17 -18.64 5.21 -5.82
N ALA A 18 -18.61 5.84 -6.98
CA ALA A 18 -18.45 5.15 -8.26
C ALA A 18 -17.10 4.40 -8.32
N VAL A 19 -16.02 5.05 -7.89
CA VAL A 19 -14.69 4.41 -7.86
C VAL A 19 -14.63 3.30 -6.80
N GLU A 20 -15.20 3.51 -5.62
CA GLU A 20 -15.29 2.45 -4.60
C GLU A 20 -16.05 1.21 -5.12
N THR A 21 -17.15 1.42 -5.85
CA THR A 21 -17.92 0.34 -6.48
C THR A 21 -17.08 -0.42 -7.50
N VAL A 22 -16.37 0.29 -8.38
CA VAL A 22 -15.49 -0.35 -9.36
C VAL A 22 -14.37 -1.16 -8.68
N LEU A 23 -13.75 -0.64 -7.61
CA LEU A 23 -12.73 -1.37 -6.85
C LEU A 23 -13.27 -2.65 -6.22
N GLN A 24 -14.53 -2.65 -5.76
CA GLN A 24 -15.19 -3.84 -5.25
C GLN A 24 -15.44 -4.87 -6.37
N GLU A 25 -15.92 -4.43 -7.53
CA GLU A 25 -16.22 -5.32 -8.68
C GLU A 25 -14.99 -6.06 -9.21
N ILE A 26 -13.79 -5.46 -9.10
CA ILE A 26 -12.54 -6.05 -9.55
C ILE A 26 -11.75 -6.76 -8.42
N ASP A 27 -12.38 -7.00 -7.26
CA ASP A 27 -11.73 -7.57 -6.06
C ASP A 27 -10.48 -6.80 -5.59
N ALA A 28 -10.38 -5.50 -5.90
CA ALA A 28 -9.27 -4.62 -5.52
C ALA A 28 -9.59 -3.71 -4.32
N HIS A 29 -10.69 -3.96 -3.60
CA HIS A 29 -11.13 -3.15 -2.46
C HIS A 29 -10.12 -3.11 -1.30
N GLU A 30 -9.20 -4.08 -1.23
CA GLU A 30 -8.14 -4.11 -0.23
C GLU A 30 -6.93 -3.24 -0.58
N VAL A 31 -6.91 -2.65 -1.78
CA VAL A 31 -5.83 -1.72 -2.15
C VAL A 31 -5.91 -0.50 -1.24
N PRO A 32 -4.87 -0.24 -0.41
CA PRO A 32 -4.85 0.94 0.44
C PRO A 32 -4.95 2.19 -0.43
N THR A 33 -5.93 3.03 -0.12
CA THR A 33 -6.25 4.21 -0.91
C THR A 33 -6.19 5.45 -0.03
N LEU A 34 -5.43 6.45 -0.49
CA LEU A 34 -5.42 7.79 0.10
C LEU A 34 -6.29 8.69 -0.78
N LEU A 35 -7.35 9.26 -0.21
CA LEU A 35 -8.21 10.21 -0.90
C LEU A 35 -7.56 11.59 -0.87
N VAL A 36 -7.48 12.25 -2.02
CA VAL A 36 -6.90 13.60 -2.15
C VAL A 36 -7.98 14.54 -2.65
N MET A 37 -8.49 15.38 -1.76
CA MET A 37 -9.46 16.43 -2.05
C MET A 37 -8.71 17.64 -2.60
N ASN A 38 -8.64 17.75 -3.92
CA ASN A 38 -7.93 18.80 -4.64
C ASN A 38 -8.85 20.01 -4.91
N LYS A 39 -8.26 21.15 -5.28
CA LYS A 39 -8.94 22.41 -5.60
C LYS A 39 -9.66 23.07 -4.43
N ILE A 40 -9.13 22.93 -3.22
CA ILE A 40 -9.70 23.61 -2.03
C ILE A 40 -9.68 25.13 -2.14
N ASP A 41 -8.88 25.70 -3.04
CA ASP A 41 -8.86 27.13 -3.36
C ASP A 41 -10.17 27.65 -3.97
N ASN A 42 -11.01 26.76 -4.49
CA ASN A 42 -12.35 27.09 -4.97
C ASN A 42 -13.42 27.01 -3.87
N LEU A 43 -13.06 26.62 -2.65
CA LEU A 43 -13.97 26.50 -1.52
C LEU A 43 -13.71 27.62 -0.52
N GLU A 44 -14.78 28.24 0.00
CA GLU A 44 -14.65 29.22 1.06
C GLU A 44 -14.21 28.55 2.37
N GLU A 45 -13.34 29.23 3.12
CA GLU A 45 -12.87 28.83 4.46
C GLU A 45 -12.19 27.46 4.56
N GLN A 46 -11.68 26.91 3.45
CA GLN A 46 -10.94 25.66 3.48
C GLN A 46 -9.43 25.86 3.53
N SER A 47 -8.79 25.19 4.49
CA SER A 47 -7.33 25.14 4.62
C SER A 47 -6.80 23.73 4.35
N PRO A 48 -5.56 23.61 3.84
CA PRO A 48 -4.90 22.32 3.73
C PRO A 48 -4.86 21.59 5.07
N ARG A 49 -5.15 20.29 5.05
CA ARG A 49 -5.12 19.44 6.25
C ARG A 49 -5.05 17.96 5.88
N ILE A 50 -4.68 17.15 6.86
CA ILE A 50 -4.78 15.69 6.81
C ILE A 50 -5.93 15.29 7.73
N GLU A 51 -6.87 14.51 7.21
CA GLU A 51 -7.87 13.82 8.03
C GLU A 51 -7.41 12.38 8.23
N ARG A 52 -7.41 11.96 9.49
CA ARG A 52 -6.96 10.65 9.94
C ARG A 52 -8.16 9.83 10.39
N ASP A 53 -8.08 8.52 10.26
CA ASP A 53 -9.08 7.61 10.84
C ASP A 53 -8.88 7.43 12.36
N ASP A 54 -9.72 6.59 12.97
CA ASP A 54 -9.71 6.32 14.42
C ASP A 54 -8.39 5.71 14.92
N GLU A 55 -7.60 5.12 14.02
CA GLU A 55 -6.27 4.55 14.30
C GLU A 55 -5.14 5.57 14.08
N GLY A 56 -5.48 6.80 13.68
CA GLY A 56 -4.53 7.87 13.40
C GLY A 56 -3.88 7.79 12.03
N VAL A 57 -4.30 6.87 11.16
CA VAL A 57 -3.74 6.69 9.83
C VAL A 57 -4.30 7.75 8.87
N PRO A 58 -3.46 8.45 8.09
CA PRO A 58 -3.93 9.45 7.11
C PRO A 58 -4.90 8.85 6.10
N ARG A 59 -6.16 9.30 6.06
CA ARG A 59 -7.20 8.77 5.16
C ARG A 59 -7.56 9.74 4.04
N VAL A 60 -7.60 11.04 4.33
CA VAL A 60 -7.91 12.09 3.36
C VAL A 60 -6.90 13.23 3.47
N VAL A 61 -6.44 13.77 2.34
CA VAL A 61 -5.61 14.98 2.32
C VAL A 61 -6.31 16.06 1.50
N TRP A 62 -6.41 17.26 2.05
CA TRP A 62 -7.00 18.42 1.41
C TRP A 62 -5.89 19.32 0.88
N ILE A 63 -5.87 19.57 -0.44
CA ILE A 63 -4.80 20.33 -1.11
C ILE A 63 -5.36 21.29 -2.17
N SER A 64 -4.58 22.32 -2.49
CA SER A 64 -4.68 23.03 -3.76
C SER A 64 -3.43 22.73 -4.57
N ALA A 65 -3.52 21.81 -5.52
CA ALA A 65 -2.38 21.52 -6.40
C ALA A 65 -1.99 22.74 -7.25
N MET A 66 -2.96 23.60 -7.60
CA MET A 66 -2.72 24.80 -8.39
C MET A 66 -1.93 25.86 -7.60
N GLN A 67 -2.26 26.07 -6.32
CA GLN A 67 -1.54 27.00 -5.46
C GLN A 67 -0.31 26.37 -4.78
N GLY A 68 -0.12 25.05 -4.90
CA GLY A 68 0.89 24.28 -4.18
C GLY A 68 0.59 24.08 -2.69
N ALA A 69 -0.53 24.63 -2.18
CA ALA A 69 -0.90 24.55 -0.78
C ALA A 69 -1.28 23.11 -0.38
N GLY A 70 -0.70 22.61 0.72
CA GLY A 70 -0.96 21.24 1.21
C GLY A 70 -0.17 20.14 0.53
N THR A 71 0.70 20.45 -0.44
CA THR A 71 1.54 19.43 -1.10
C THR A 71 2.50 18.77 -0.11
N GLU A 72 3.07 19.51 0.83
CA GLU A 72 3.90 18.97 1.92
C GLU A 72 3.12 17.97 2.79
N LEU A 73 1.86 18.28 3.11
CA LEU A 73 0.97 17.40 3.86
C LEU A 73 0.62 16.11 3.09
N LEU A 74 0.52 16.20 1.76
CA LEU A 74 0.36 15.01 0.92
C LEU A 74 1.60 14.11 1.01
N PHE A 75 2.80 14.69 0.95
CA PHE A 75 4.04 13.93 1.13
C PHE A 75 4.16 13.33 2.52
N GLU A 76 3.77 14.07 3.57
CA GLU A 76 3.72 13.57 4.95
C GLU A 76 2.78 12.37 5.06
N ALA A 77 1.53 12.50 4.61
CA ALA A 77 0.55 11.42 4.62
C ALA A 77 1.00 10.19 3.84
N LEU A 78 1.61 10.38 2.67
CA LEU A 78 2.19 9.30 1.89
C LEU A 78 3.35 8.62 2.63
N SER A 79 4.25 9.41 3.22
CA SER A 79 5.41 8.90 3.96
C SER A 79 4.96 8.07 5.14
N GLU A 80 3.96 8.52 5.90
CA GLU A 80 3.41 7.77 7.03
C GLU A 80 2.74 6.47 6.60
N ARG A 81 1.91 6.51 5.55
CA ARG A 81 1.24 5.31 5.04
C ARG A 81 2.22 4.28 4.47
N LEU A 82 3.37 4.73 3.96
CA LEU A 82 4.44 3.86 3.46
C LEU A 82 5.45 3.46 4.54
N ALA A 83 5.59 4.22 5.62
CA ALA A 83 6.51 3.90 6.70
C ALA A 83 5.91 2.93 7.72
N SER A 84 4.60 3.01 7.95
CA SER A 84 3.95 2.37 9.10
C SER A 84 3.68 0.87 8.95
N GLN A 85 4.10 0.23 7.85
CA GLN A 85 3.73 -1.15 7.56
C GLN A 85 4.85 -1.93 6.88
N VAL A 86 6.09 -1.84 7.36
CA VAL A 86 7.15 -2.74 6.86
C VAL A 86 7.16 -4.02 7.68
N VAL A 87 6.95 -5.15 7.02
CA VAL A 87 7.14 -6.49 7.59
C VAL A 87 8.50 -7.03 7.26
N GLU A 88 9.04 -7.82 8.17
CA GLU A 88 10.19 -8.68 7.95
C GLU A 88 9.75 -10.13 8.19
N HIS A 89 10.01 -11.00 7.22
CA HIS A 89 9.71 -12.42 7.31
C HIS A 89 10.96 -13.24 7.00
N HIS A 90 11.19 -14.27 7.79
CA HIS A 90 12.19 -15.30 7.50
C HIS A 90 11.47 -16.48 6.85
N LEU A 91 11.90 -16.86 5.65
CA LEU A 91 11.26 -17.92 4.88
C LEU A 91 12.23 -19.07 4.65
N ARG A 92 11.76 -20.30 4.90
CA ARG A 92 12.43 -21.55 4.55
C ARG A 92 11.71 -22.22 3.39
N ILE A 93 12.29 -22.13 2.20
CA ILE A 93 11.65 -22.55 0.95
C ILE A 93 12.24 -23.88 0.46
N PRO A 94 11.43 -24.95 0.36
CA PRO A 94 11.89 -26.24 -0.15
C PRO A 94 12.32 -26.18 -1.63
N PRO A 95 13.28 -27.02 -2.06
CA PRO A 95 13.81 -27.04 -3.43
C PRO A 95 12.76 -26.97 -4.55
N ARG A 96 11.61 -27.63 -4.36
CA ARG A 96 10.50 -27.66 -5.32
C ARG A 96 9.92 -26.27 -5.63
N HIS A 97 9.97 -25.32 -4.70
CA HIS A 97 9.33 -24.00 -4.82
C HIS A 97 10.34 -22.85 -5.00
N GLN A 98 11.65 -23.11 -4.87
CA GLN A 98 12.70 -22.08 -4.87
C GLN A 98 12.68 -21.19 -6.11
N GLY A 99 12.65 -21.78 -7.32
CA GLY A 99 12.78 -21.00 -8.55
C GLY A 99 11.71 -19.91 -8.71
N ARG A 100 10.43 -20.24 -8.43
CA ARG A 100 9.32 -19.29 -8.50
C ARG A 100 9.43 -18.23 -7.40
N ILE A 101 9.51 -18.67 -6.15
CA ILE A 101 9.43 -17.78 -4.97
C ILE A 101 10.65 -16.85 -4.90
N ARG A 102 11.85 -17.37 -5.14
CA ARG A 102 13.08 -16.57 -5.19
C ARG A 102 13.02 -15.51 -6.29
N SER A 103 12.55 -15.88 -7.49
CA SER A 103 12.40 -14.93 -8.60
C SER A 103 11.44 -13.79 -8.24
N THR A 104 10.31 -14.10 -7.61
CA THR A 104 9.35 -13.10 -7.14
C THR A 104 9.97 -12.11 -6.16
N PHE A 105 10.59 -12.58 -5.08
CA PHE A 105 11.18 -11.67 -4.08
C PHE A 105 12.39 -10.89 -4.62
N PHE A 106 13.16 -11.50 -5.52
CA PHE A 106 14.28 -10.83 -6.20
C PHE A 106 13.79 -9.70 -7.11
N GLN A 107 12.74 -9.93 -7.92
CA GLN A 107 12.15 -8.89 -8.78
C GLN A 107 11.56 -7.72 -7.97
N MET A 108 11.07 -8.00 -6.76
CA MET A 108 10.56 -6.98 -5.84
C MET A 108 11.67 -6.28 -5.05
N ASN A 109 12.93 -6.68 -5.22
CA ASN A 109 14.12 -6.10 -4.57
C ASN A 109 13.99 -6.00 -3.04
N CYS A 110 13.43 -7.04 -2.41
CA CYS A 110 13.07 -7.05 -0.99
C CYS A 110 13.87 -8.06 -0.15
N ILE A 111 14.71 -8.88 -0.79
CA ILE A 111 15.58 -9.86 -0.12
C ILE A 111 16.72 -9.11 0.60
N GLN A 112 16.80 -9.27 1.92
CA GLN A 112 17.86 -8.73 2.76
C GLN A 112 19.02 -9.71 2.89
N GLN A 113 18.71 -11.00 2.99
CA GLN A 113 19.67 -12.10 3.13
C GLN A 113 19.19 -13.32 2.36
N GLU A 114 20.14 -14.08 1.81
CA GLU A 114 19.91 -15.30 1.04
C GLU A 114 20.97 -16.35 1.38
N GLU A 115 20.55 -17.50 1.89
CA GLU A 115 21.41 -18.61 2.29
C GLU A 115 20.77 -19.96 1.95
N TYR A 116 21.54 -21.05 2.00
CA TYR A 116 21.04 -22.41 1.84
C TYR A 116 21.37 -23.24 3.07
N ASP A 117 20.39 -23.99 3.57
CA ASP A 117 20.61 -24.94 4.66
C ASP A 117 21.23 -26.27 4.17
N PRO A 118 21.73 -27.14 5.08
CA PRO A 118 22.32 -28.42 4.70
C PRO A 118 21.38 -29.41 4.00
N GLU A 119 20.05 -29.20 4.12
CA GLU A 119 19.02 -29.98 3.44
C GLU A 119 18.71 -29.43 2.04
N GLY A 120 19.37 -28.34 1.64
CA GLY A 120 19.22 -27.67 0.37
C GLY A 120 18.02 -26.73 0.30
N ASN A 121 17.36 -26.43 1.42
CA ASN A 121 16.30 -25.42 1.45
C ASN A 121 16.91 -24.02 1.37
N LEU A 122 16.18 -23.11 0.74
CA LEU A 122 16.55 -21.72 0.59
C LEU A 122 16.03 -20.95 1.80
N LEU A 123 16.93 -20.29 2.53
CA LEU A 123 16.62 -19.39 3.63
C LEU A 123 16.72 -17.96 3.12
N ILE A 124 15.62 -17.21 3.16
CA ILE A 124 15.63 -15.79 2.82
C ILE A 124 15.00 -14.95 3.93
N THR A 125 15.61 -13.80 4.19
CA THR A 125 14.99 -12.74 4.98
C THR A 125 14.45 -11.71 4.01
N VAL A 126 13.14 -11.49 3.99
CA VAL A 126 12.49 -10.50 3.13
C VAL A 126 11.95 -9.36 3.96
N ARG A 127 12.19 -8.14 3.50
CA ARG A 127 11.66 -6.93 4.13
C ARG A 127 10.90 -6.11 3.11
N MET A 128 9.60 -5.92 3.34
CA MET A 128 8.71 -5.28 2.38
C MET A 128 7.49 -4.67 3.06
N GLN A 129 6.64 -3.98 2.31
CA GLN A 129 5.40 -3.45 2.83
C GLN A 129 4.39 -4.58 3.13
N GLN A 130 3.68 -4.51 4.26
CA GLN A 130 2.60 -5.42 4.69
C GLN A 130 1.57 -5.59 3.59
N VAL A 131 1.28 -4.52 2.85
CA VAL A 131 0.29 -4.52 1.78
C VAL A 131 0.79 -5.29 0.56
N ASP A 132 2.09 -5.25 0.29
CA ASP A 132 2.70 -6.07 -0.76
C ASP A 132 2.80 -7.53 -0.32
N TRP A 133 3.07 -7.78 0.97
CA TRP A 133 2.99 -9.11 1.57
C TRP A 133 1.58 -9.71 1.45
N ALA A 134 0.55 -8.99 1.87
CA ALA A 134 -0.85 -9.44 1.78
C ALA A 134 -1.28 -9.74 0.33
N ARG A 135 -0.83 -8.91 -0.63
CA ARG A 135 -1.06 -9.18 -2.06
C ARG A 135 -0.35 -10.43 -2.55
N LEU A 136 0.89 -10.67 -2.12
CA LEU A 136 1.63 -11.89 -2.42
C LEU A 136 0.93 -13.11 -1.83
N GLU A 137 0.52 -13.05 -0.57
CA GLU A 137 -0.17 -14.14 0.12
C GLU A 137 -1.44 -14.57 -0.64
N LYS A 138 -2.24 -13.60 -1.09
CA LYS A 138 -3.43 -13.85 -1.92
C LYS A 138 -3.10 -14.46 -3.28
N ARG A 139 -2.08 -13.94 -3.95
CA ARG A 139 -1.69 -14.42 -5.29
C ARG A 139 -1.11 -15.84 -5.24
N GLU A 140 -0.34 -16.15 -4.21
CA GLU A 140 0.35 -17.42 -4.05
C GLU A 140 -0.47 -18.47 -3.26
N GLN A 141 -1.77 -18.21 -3.01
CA GLN A 141 -2.72 -19.13 -2.38
C GLN A 141 -2.26 -19.72 -1.02
N ALA A 142 -1.71 -18.88 -0.13
CA ALA A 142 -1.29 -19.21 1.24
C ALA A 142 -0.03 -20.10 1.42
N ASP A 143 0.60 -20.62 0.36
CA ASP A 143 1.87 -21.38 0.44
C ASP A 143 2.98 -20.60 1.19
N LEU A 144 2.97 -19.27 1.08
CA LEU A 144 4.01 -18.41 1.66
C LEU A 144 4.04 -18.44 3.19
N CYS A 145 2.88 -18.58 3.84
CA CYS A 145 2.78 -18.63 5.29
C CYS A 145 3.35 -19.92 5.86
N ASP A 146 3.21 -21.03 5.12
CA ASP A 146 3.78 -22.34 5.49
C ASP A 146 5.32 -22.34 5.47
N PHE A 147 5.92 -21.38 4.77
CA PHE A 147 7.38 -21.23 4.72
C PHE A 147 7.92 -20.26 5.78
N ILE A 148 7.07 -19.51 6.50
CA ILE A 148 7.54 -18.60 7.54
C ILE A 148 8.14 -19.42 8.69
N VAL A 149 9.40 -19.14 8.99
CA VAL A 149 10.07 -19.65 10.19
C VAL A 149 10.05 -18.56 11.26
N THR A 150 9.62 -18.92 12.46
CA THR A 150 9.57 -18.03 13.64
C THR A 150 10.95 -17.91 14.29
#